data_AF-A0A0K9GY03-F1
#
_entry.id   AF-A0A0K9GY03-F1
#
_cell.length_a   1.000
_cell.length_b   1.000
_cell.length_c   1.000
_cell.angle_alpha   90.00
_cell.angle_beta   90.00
_cell.angle_gamma   90.00
#
_symmetry.space_group_name_H-M   'P 1'
#
loop_
_entity.id
_entity.type
_entity.pdbx_description
1 polymer ?
#
loop_
_entity_poly.entity_id
_entity_poly.type
_entity_poly.pdbx_seq_one_letter_code
_entity_poly.pdbx_strand_id
1 'polypeptide(L)'
;MDSFLVLASIVFPISMFILQKFWMKFRLIFNIGAIISTLIFGNIASLSILEIIKNKSVFMTNIHAVFLNPFFLFTGAYIGIYILYQLLVLTIFLGFTSTYPKDK
;
A
#
# COMPACT_ATOMS: atom_id res chain seq x y z
N MET A 1 -15.30 8.96 -17.18
CA MET A 1 -14.77 8.71 -15.83
C MET A 1 -13.43 7.99 -15.90
N ASP A 2 -13.24 7.08 -16.85
CA ASP A 2 -12.01 6.30 -17.00
C ASP A 2 -10.76 7.14 -17.28
N SER A 3 -10.86 8.18 -18.13
CA SER A 3 -9.74 9.07 -18.46
C SER A 3 -9.23 9.87 -17.25
N PHE A 4 -10.12 10.19 -16.29
CA PHE A 4 -9.74 10.92 -15.08
C PHE A 4 -8.94 10.04 -14.11
N LEU A 5 -9.32 8.76 -13.98
CA LEU A 5 -8.61 7.80 -13.14
C LEU A 5 -7.19 7.51 -13.67
N VAL A 6 -7.05 7.37 -14.99
CA VAL A 6 -5.75 7.17 -15.63
C VAL A 6 -4.87 8.42 -15.50
N LEU A 7 -5.44 9.62 -15.66
CA LEU A 7 -4.70 10.86 -15.43
C LEU A 7 -4.23 10.99 -13.98
N ALA A 8 -5.11 10.72 -13.01
CA ALA A 8 -4.78 10.76 -11.59
C ALA A 8 -3.65 9.78 -11.24
N SER A 9 -3.69 8.54 -11.75
CA SER A 9 -2.67 7.53 -11.44
C SER A 9 -1.27 7.89 -11.93
N ILE A 10 -1.14 8.82 -12.88
CA ILE A 10 0.14 9.32 -13.38
C ILE A 10 0.54 10.63 -12.66
N VAL A 11 -0.42 11.55 -12.47
CA VAL A 11 -0.17 12.86 -11.88
C VAL A 11 0.21 12.76 -10.39
N PHE A 12 -0.41 11.87 -9.63
CA PHE A 12 -0.12 11.71 -8.20
C PHE A 12 1.32 11.21 -7.94
N PRO A 13 1.83 10.14 -8.59
CA PRO A 13 3.23 9.72 -8.42
C PRO A 13 4.23 10.81 -8.82
N ILE A 14 3.99 11.53 -9.92
CA ILE A 14 4.88 12.61 -10.38
C ILE A 14 4.92 13.74 -9.35
N SER A 15 3.76 14.16 -8.84
CA SER A 15 3.71 15.21 -7.81
C SER A 15 4.40 14.76 -6.52
N MET A 16 4.19 13.52 -6.06
CA MET A 16 4.91 12.96 -4.90
C MET A 16 6.43 12.98 -5.11
N PHE A 17 6.91 12.59 -6.31
CA PHE A 17 8.34 12.61 -6.63
C PHE A 17 8.94 14.01 -6.57
N ILE A 18 8.24 15.00 -7.13
CA ILE A 18 8.68 16.40 -7.11
C ILE A 18 8.70 16.94 -5.68
N LEU A 19 7.61 16.76 -4.91
CA LEU A 19 7.50 17.26 -3.53
C LEU A 19 8.56 16.63 -2.60
N GLN A 20 8.89 15.36 -2.81
CA GLN A 20 9.92 14.66 -2.04
C GLN A 20 11.32 15.25 -2.25
N LYS A 21 11.57 15.88 -3.40
CA LYS A 21 12.86 16.54 -3.73
C LYS A 21 13.01 17.89 -3.06
N PHE A 22 11.90 18.61 -2.86
CA PHE A 22 11.94 19.92 -2.21
C PHE A 22 12.24 19.77 -0.71
N TRP A 23 11.53 18.90 0.00
CA TRP A 23 11.58 18.85 1.47
C TRP A 23 11.63 17.41 1.98
N MET A 24 12.70 17.04 2.73
CA MET A 24 12.84 15.70 3.32
C MET A 24 11.70 15.33 4.26
N LYS A 25 11.01 16.31 4.88
CA LYS A 25 9.86 16.04 5.76
C LYS A 25 8.66 15.42 5.03
N PHE A 26 8.42 15.78 3.76
CA PHE A 26 7.31 15.23 2.98
C PHE A 26 7.49 13.74 2.65
N ARG A 27 8.75 13.30 2.52
CA ARG A 27 9.11 11.88 2.37
C ARG A 27 8.59 11.04 3.53
N LEU A 28 8.76 11.51 4.78
CA LEU A 28 8.26 10.83 5.96
C LEU A 28 6.74 10.82 6.01
N ILE A 29 6.09 11.95 5.69
CA ILE A 29 4.62 12.05 5.67
C ILE A 29 4.01 11.06 4.67
N PHE A 30 4.54 10.99 3.45
CA PHE A 30 4.05 10.06 2.44
C PHE A 30 4.28 8.60 2.83
N ASN A 31 5.45 8.27 3.40
CA ASN A 31 5.74 6.91 3.84
C ASN A 31 4.85 6.47 5.01
N ILE A 32 4.63 7.33 6.01
CA ILE A 32 3.71 7.06 7.13
C ILE A 32 2.29 6.88 6.60
N GLY A 33 1.85 7.76 5.69
CA GLY A 33 0.56 7.63 5.01
C GLY A 33 0.44 6.28 4.30
N ALA A 34 1.46 5.86 3.55
CA ALA A 34 1.48 4.57 2.86
C ALA A 34 1.39 3.38 3.83
N ILE A 35 2.08 3.42 4.98
CA ILE A 35 1.99 2.37 6.02
C ILE A 35 0.56 2.29 6.55
N ILE A 36 -0.03 3.41 6.95
CA ILE A 36 -1.40 3.47 7.49
C ILE A 36 -2.41 2.98 6.46
N SER A 37 -2.33 3.48 5.21
CA SER A 37 -3.22 3.07 4.13
C SER A 37 -3.11 1.58 3.82
N THR A 38 -1.89 1.02 3.80
CA THR A 38 -1.68 -0.41 3.55
C THR A 38 -2.27 -1.27 4.67
N LEU A 39 -2.13 -0.86 5.93
CA LEU A 39 -2.74 -1.55 7.07
C LEU A 39 -4.27 -1.51 7.02
N ILE A 40 -4.87 -0.35 6.77
CA ILE A 40 -6.32 -0.21 6.69
C ILE A 40 -6.87 -1.03 5.52
N PHE A 41 -6.27 -0.90 4.34
CA PHE A 41 -6.66 -1.64 3.14
C PHE A 41 -6.56 -3.16 3.35
N GLY A 42 -5.44 -3.64 3.89
CA GLY A 42 -5.23 -5.06 4.15
C GLY A 42 -6.23 -5.63 5.15
N ASN A 43 -6.56 -4.89 6.21
CA ASN A 43 -7.56 -5.32 7.19
C ASN A 43 -8.97 -5.39 6.58
N ILE A 44 -9.38 -4.36 5.83
CA ILE A 44 -10.68 -4.37 5.15
C ILE A 44 -10.77 -5.56 4.19
N ALA A 45 -9.75 -5.76 3.35
CA ALA A 45 -9.70 -6.87 2.42
C ALA A 45 -9.78 -8.24 3.13
N SER A 46 -8.99 -8.42 4.20
CA SER A 46 -8.99 -9.65 5.00
C SER A 46 -10.34 -9.93 5.66
N LEU A 47 -10.96 -8.92 6.28
CA LEU A 47 -12.27 -9.05 6.91
C LEU A 47 -13.36 -9.39 5.90
N SER A 48 -13.38 -8.72 4.74
CA SER A 48 -14.34 -9.03 3.68
C SER A 48 -14.18 -10.47 3.19
N ILE A 49 -12.94 -10.94 2.97
CA ILE A 49 -12.67 -12.33 2.59
C ILE A 49 -13.15 -13.31 3.69
N LEU A 50 -12.85 -13.01 4.96
CA LEU A 50 -13.26 -13.83 6.09
C LEU A 50 -14.79 -13.95 6.18
N GLU A 51 -15.51 -12.85 5.97
CA GLU A 51 -16.98 -12.84 5.92
C GLU A 51 -17.52 -13.68 4.77
N ILE A 52 -16.92 -13.60 3.57
CA ILE A 52 -17.31 -14.40 2.40
C ILE A 52 -17.16 -15.90 2.70
N ILE A 53 -16.02 -16.30 3.29
CA ILE A 53 -15.75 -17.69 3.67
C ILE A 53 -16.74 -18.16 4.74
N LYS A 54 -16.97 -17.36 5.79
CA LYS A 54 -17.84 -17.70 6.92
C LYS A 54 -19.30 -17.83 6.50
N ASN A 55 -19.80 -16.90 5.69
CA ASN A 55 -21.20 -16.85 5.29
C ASN A 55 -21.50 -17.75 4.09
N LYS A 56 -20.50 -18.47 3.55
CA LYS A 56 -20.58 -19.21 2.27
C LYS A 56 -21.30 -18.37 1.21
N SER A 57 -21.08 -17.05 1.21
CA SER A 57 -21.90 -16.18 0.38
C SER A 57 -21.56 -16.45 -1.08
N VAL A 58 -22.52 -17.01 -1.80
CA VAL A 58 -22.43 -17.31 -3.23
C VAL A 58 -22.56 -15.98 -3.98
N PHE A 59 -21.52 -15.15 -3.91
CA PHE A 59 -21.44 -14.01 -4.79
C PHE A 59 -21.27 -14.54 -6.20
N MET A 60 -22.30 -14.36 -7.02
CA MET A 60 -22.43 -14.82 -8.40
C MET A 60 -21.44 -14.15 -9.39
N THR A 61 -20.32 -13.58 -8.91
CA THR A 61 -19.35 -12.83 -9.73
C THR A 61 -17.98 -13.52 -9.74
N ASN A 62 -17.37 -13.64 -10.92
CA ASN A 62 -16.09 -14.33 -11.13
C ASN A 62 -14.92 -13.79 -10.27
N ILE A 63 -15.01 -12.55 -9.79
CA ILE A 63 -13.95 -11.92 -8.98
C ILE A 63 -13.85 -12.60 -7.60
N HIS A 64 -14.97 -13.03 -7.01
CA HIS A 64 -14.96 -13.69 -5.70
C HIS A 64 -14.26 -15.06 -5.72
N ALA A 65 -14.30 -15.76 -6.86
CA ALA A 65 -13.59 -17.03 -7.02
C ALA A 65 -12.06 -16.86 -6.96
N VAL A 66 -11.54 -15.70 -7.40
CA VAL A 66 -10.10 -15.38 -7.28
C VAL A 66 -9.72 -15.16 -5.82
N PHE A 67 -10.52 -14.40 -5.07
CA PHE A 67 -10.30 -14.15 -3.65
C PHE A 67 -10.48 -15.40 -2.76
N LEU A 68 -11.24 -16.40 -3.21
CA LEU A 68 -11.38 -17.70 -2.54
C LEU A 68 -10.27 -18.71 -2.91
N ASN A 69 -9.41 -18.38 -3.88
CA ASN A 69 -8.32 -19.27 -4.24
C ASN A 69 -7.27 -19.31 -3.11
N PRO A 70 -6.96 -20.47 -2.53
CA PRO A 70 -6.02 -20.58 -1.41
C PRO A 70 -4.61 -20.09 -1.77
N PHE A 71 -4.16 -20.28 -3.02
CA PHE A 71 -2.87 -19.74 -3.46
C PHE A 71 -2.88 -18.22 -3.52
N PHE A 72 -3.98 -17.60 -3.97
CA PHE A 72 -4.13 -16.15 -3.97
C PHE A 72 -4.08 -15.60 -2.53
N LEU A 73 -4.74 -16.27 -1.57
CA LEU A 73 -4.72 -15.88 -0.17
C LEU A 73 -3.32 -15.98 0.46
N PHE A 74 -2.63 -17.10 0.28
CA PHE A 74 -1.28 -17.29 0.81
C PHE A 74 -0.28 -16.29 0.23
N THR A 75 -0.28 -16.14 -1.10
CA THR A 75 0.64 -15.23 -1.78
C THR A 75 0.30 -13.77 -1.51
N GLY A 76 -0.99 -13.40 -1.50
CA GLY A 76 -1.45 -12.07 -1.17
C GLY A 76 -1.13 -11.66 0.27
N ALA A 77 -1.29 -12.59 1.23
CA ALA A 77 -0.89 -12.36 2.62
C ALA A 77 0.61 -12.12 2.75
N TYR A 78 1.44 -12.95 2.10
CA TYR A 78 2.88 -12.78 2.09
C TYR A 78 3.30 -11.43 1.46
N ILE A 79 2.74 -11.08 0.31
CA ILE A 79 3.01 -9.81 -0.37
C ILE A 79 2.61 -8.63 0.52
N GLY A 80 1.44 -8.67 1.17
CA GLY A 80 0.99 -7.62 2.07
C GLY A 80 1.95 -7.39 3.24
N ILE A 81 2.39 -8.46 3.90
CA ILE A 81 3.37 -8.39 5.00
C ILE A 81 4.72 -7.89 4.49
N TYR A 82 5.19 -8.39 3.35
CA TYR A 82 6.47 -8.01 2.77
C TYR A 82 6.51 -6.53 2.34
N ILE A 83 5.42 -6.01 1.77
CA ILE A 83 5.29 -4.58 1.44
C ILE A 83 5.35 -3.73 2.71
N LEU A 84 4.64 -4.11 3.77
CA LEU A 84 4.70 -3.40 5.05
C LEU A 84 6.12 -3.40 5.63
N TYR A 85 6.80 -4.54 5.59
CA TYR A 85 8.20 -4.64 6.00
C TYR A 85 9.10 -3.69 5.18
N GLN A 86 8.98 -3.68 3.86
CA GLN A 86 9.75 -2.79 2.98
C GLN A 86 9.46 -1.31 3.27
N LEU A 87 8.19 -0.93 3.47
CA LEU A 87 7.81 0.43 3.82
C LEU A 87 8.40 0.88 5.17
N LEU A 88 8.43 -0.02 6.16
CA LEU A 88 9.06 0.25 7.45
C LEU A 88 10.57 0.44 7.33
N VAL A 89 11.26 -0.46 6.62
CA VAL A 89 12.71 -0.36 6.38
C VAL A 89 13.03 0.95 5.65
N LEU A 90 12.27 1.28 4.61
CA LEU A 90 12.45 2.52 3.85
C LEU A 90 12.26 3.75 4.74
N THR A 91 11.26 3.74 5.62
CA THR A 91 10.99 4.84 6.55
C THR A 91 12.10 5.00 7.58
N ILE A 92 12.57 3.91 8.17
CA ILE A 92 13.63 3.92 9.20
C ILE A 92 14.96 4.34 8.57
N PHE A 93 15.34 3.74 7.44
CA PHE A 93 16.58 4.06 6.73
C PHE A 93 16.63 5.54 6.34
N LEU A 94 15.55 6.05 5.75
CA LEU A 94 15.48 7.45 5.32
C LEU A 94 15.42 8.41 6.52
N GLY A 95 14.75 8.03 7.61
CA GLY A 95 14.76 8.78 8.87
C GLY A 95 16.18 8.97 9.42
N PHE A 96 17.05 7.96 9.29
CA PHE A 96 18.44 8.02 9.73
C PHE A 96 19.34 8.88 8.82
N THR A 97 19.08 8.89 7.50
CA THR A 97 19.84 9.76 6.58
C THR A 97 19.53 11.26 6.73
N SER A 98 18.40 11.61 7.36
CA SER A 98 17.99 12.99 7.58
C SER A 98 18.72 13.65 8.77
N THR A 99 19.39 12.88 9.63
CA THR A 99 20.08 13.38 10.84
C THR A 99 21.59 13.52 10.67
N TYR A 100 22.16 13.07 9.56
CA TYR A 100 23.56 13.39 9.23
C TYR A 100 23.64 14.77 8.59
N PRO A 101 24.37 15.73 9.18
CA PRO A 101 24.66 16.99 8.50
C PRO A 101 25.40 16.65 7.21
N LYS A 102 24.92 17.21 6.10
CA LYS A 102 25.75 17.35 4.90
C LYS A 102 26.79 18.44 5.19
N ASP A 103 27.80 18.13 6.00
CA ASP A 103 29.03 18.92 6.05
C ASP A 103 30.18 18.13 5.43
N LYS A 104 30.38 18.41 4.14
CA LYS A 104 31.68 18.65 3.49
C LYS A 104 31.43 19.14 2.08
#